data_AF-A0A7S4PZB6-F1
#
_entry.id   AF-A0A7S4PZB6-F1
#
_cell.length_a   1.000
_cell.length_b   1.000
_cell.length_c   1.000
_cell.angle_alpha   90.00
_cell.angle_beta   90.00
_cell.angle_gamma   90.00
#
_symmetry.space_group_name_H-M   'P 1'
#
loop_
_entity.id
_entity.type
_entity.pdbx_description
1 polymer ?
#
loop_
_entity_poly.entity_id
_entity_poly.type
_entity_poly.pdbx_seq_one_letter_code
_entity_poly.pdbx_strand_id
1 'polypeptide(L)'
;EEVPPIVAGRFGLEQRCAYRHPDLYDEEVPEVDLETVVSRPQLGAGCAVRGFLLLGDQNAGKSTLLHSFCRHDDPSFMELSSLLPVLASSFVNTRLVPPSFLGAASDPNQQLSSVRDEMPFMDTDIARGVVMLTLENFLFFCSEFGITGWGTSEFGEAAAGQAAQPREFGEDTRFVALQFVELGGDHLDRLLRFHAAGGDLDAVRRAEGAPAGDDAEQGFWSDVHEVLLGSLRLLQDTTRTVYFINCALLLGGGRLNTCALRSMLRKLRFVDGALGGGRGPGTPGGEVLFYCSRCSEVDPAAFDPAAAWAAARAEAAAFAREELRAPALAQRLLA
;
A
#
# COMPACT_ATOMS: atom_id res chain seq x y z
N GLU A 1 -18.09 -2.79 18.94
CA GLU A 1 -17.45 -4.12 19.05
C GLU A 1 -15.92 -3.97 19.18
N GLU A 2 -15.21 -5.01 19.59
CA GLU A 2 -13.77 -4.96 19.95
C GLU A 2 -12.86 -4.87 18.72
N VAL A 3 -11.78 -4.11 18.84
CA VAL A 3 -10.67 -4.06 17.88
C VAL A 3 -10.18 -5.48 17.63
N PRO A 4 -9.89 -5.90 16.37
CA PRO A 4 -9.44 -7.26 16.10
C PRO A 4 -8.20 -7.58 16.95
N PRO A 5 -8.15 -8.76 17.59
CA PRO A 5 -7.09 -9.10 18.52
C PRO A 5 -5.74 -9.13 17.80
N ILE A 6 -4.72 -8.65 18.49
CA ILE A 6 -3.33 -8.74 18.04
C ILE A 6 -2.75 -10.04 18.61
N VAL A 7 -2.23 -10.89 17.74
CA VAL A 7 -1.67 -12.20 18.09
C VAL A 7 -0.21 -12.28 17.67
N ALA A 8 0.60 -13.04 18.40
CA ALA A 8 1.95 -13.34 17.96
C ALA A 8 1.90 -14.38 16.82
N GLY A 9 2.51 -14.04 15.69
CA GLY A 9 2.69 -14.91 14.52
C GLY A 9 4.15 -15.27 14.31
N ARG A 10 4.43 -16.01 13.23
CA ARG A 10 5.82 -16.41 12.85
C ARG A 10 6.71 -15.19 12.64
N PHE A 11 6.17 -14.18 11.96
CA PHE A 11 6.93 -13.01 11.51
C PHE A 11 6.93 -11.83 12.50
N GLY A 12 6.27 -11.97 13.66
CA GLY A 12 6.11 -10.89 14.64
C GLY A 12 4.68 -10.84 15.15
N LEU A 13 4.04 -9.68 15.03
CA LEU A 13 2.65 -9.48 15.47
C LEU A 13 1.72 -9.44 14.27
N GLU A 14 0.56 -10.06 14.42
CA GLU A 14 -0.47 -10.13 13.39
C GLU A 14 -1.81 -9.63 13.93
N GLN A 15 -2.52 -8.85 13.12
CA GLN A 15 -3.90 -8.47 13.36
C GLN A 15 -4.73 -8.94 12.17
N ARG A 16 -5.72 -9.80 12.42
CA ARG A 16 -6.54 -10.42 11.37
C ARG A 16 -8.00 -10.07 11.55
N CYS A 17 -8.68 -9.83 10.44
CA CYS A 17 -10.12 -9.63 10.45
C CYS A 17 -10.78 -10.13 9.17
N ALA A 18 -12.03 -10.54 9.26
CA ALA A 18 -12.85 -10.91 8.12
C ALA A 18 -14.30 -10.51 8.40
N TYR A 19 -14.94 -9.91 7.41
CA TYR A 19 -16.33 -9.51 7.48
C TYR A 19 -17.09 -10.02 6.27
N ARG A 20 -18.31 -10.46 6.53
CA ARG A 20 -19.32 -10.68 5.50
C ARG A 20 -20.37 -9.60 5.67
N HIS A 21 -20.70 -8.93 4.57
CA HIS A 21 -21.79 -7.98 4.57
C HIS A 21 -23.08 -8.71 4.24
N PRO A 22 -24.21 -8.35 4.87
CA PRO A 22 -25.51 -8.83 4.44
C PRO A 22 -25.68 -8.41 2.98
N ASP A 23 -25.82 -9.40 2.10
CA ASP A 23 -26.17 -9.12 0.72
C ASP A 23 -27.59 -8.52 0.69
N LEU A 24 -27.81 -7.55 -0.19
CA LEU A 24 -29.12 -6.94 -0.41
C LEU A 24 -30.14 -7.97 -0.96
N TYR A 25 -29.65 -9.03 -1.59
CA TYR A 25 -30.45 -10.00 -2.35
C TYR A 25 -30.44 -11.42 -1.76
N ASP A 26 -29.83 -11.65 -0.59
CA ASP A 26 -29.64 -12.97 0.03
C ASP A 26 -29.01 -14.00 -0.95
N GLU A 27 -28.18 -13.57 -1.91
CA GLU A 27 -27.51 -14.48 -2.82
C GLU A 27 -26.39 -15.27 -2.11
N GLU A 28 -26.19 -16.52 -2.52
CA GLU A 28 -25.00 -17.28 -2.12
C GLU A 28 -23.76 -16.67 -2.77
N VAL A 29 -23.12 -15.75 -2.05
CA VAL A 29 -21.86 -15.15 -2.48
C VAL A 29 -20.70 -16.12 -2.17
N PRO A 30 -19.86 -16.48 -3.16
CA PRO A 30 -18.69 -17.32 -2.91
C PRO A 30 -17.79 -16.65 -1.88
N GLU A 31 -17.42 -17.37 -0.82
CA GLU A 31 -16.53 -16.83 0.21
C GLU A 31 -15.13 -16.60 -0.38
N VAL A 32 -14.73 -15.34 -0.43
CA VAL A 32 -13.40 -14.93 -0.86
C VAL A 32 -12.63 -14.48 0.37
N ASP A 33 -11.78 -15.37 0.87
CA ASP A 33 -10.77 -15.04 1.87
C ASP A 33 -9.37 -14.96 1.23
N LEU A 34 -8.41 -14.44 1.99
CA LEU A 34 -7.03 -14.31 1.54
C LEU A 34 -6.39 -15.64 1.16
N GLU A 35 -6.75 -16.73 1.83
CA GLU A 35 -6.21 -18.07 1.57
C GLU A 35 -6.74 -18.63 0.24
N THR A 36 -8.00 -18.37 -0.07
CA THR A 36 -8.67 -18.83 -1.28
C THR A 36 -8.18 -18.06 -2.51
N VAL A 37 -8.01 -16.73 -2.40
CA VAL A 37 -7.42 -15.92 -3.49
C VAL A 37 -5.99 -16.40 -3.82
N VAL A 38 -5.20 -16.73 -2.81
CA VAL A 38 -3.80 -17.18 -2.99
C VAL A 38 -3.73 -18.59 -3.55
N SER A 39 -4.51 -19.52 -2.99
CA SER A 39 -4.47 -20.93 -3.38
C SER A 39 -5.22 -21.21 -4.69
N ARG A 40 -6.19 -20.36 -5.06
CA ARG A 40 -7.03 -20.49 -6.25
C ARG A 40 -7.25 -19.10 -6.88
N PRO A 41 -6.23 -18.49 -7.51
CA PRO A 41 -6.38 -17.19 -8.17
C PRO A 41 -7.43 -17.22 -9.30
N GLN A 42 -7.75 -18.42 -9.81
CA GLN A 42 -8.92 -18.70 -10.64
C GLN A 42 -10.10 -19.09 -9.73
N LEU A 43 -10.62 -18.12 -8.98
CA LEU A 43 -11.75 -18.26 -8.05
C LEU A 43 -13.03 -18.67 -8.81
N GLY A 44 -13.16 -19.95 -9.17
CA GLY A 44 -14.34 -20.52 -9.83
C GLY A 44 -14.74 -19.84 -11.15
N ALA A 45 -15.79 -20.35 -11.78
CA ALA A 45 -16.43 -19.66 -12.89
C ALA A 45 -17.16 -18.42 -12.32
N GLY A 46 -16.62 -17.23 -12.60
CA GLY A 46 -17.33 -15.98 -12.39
C GLY A 46 -16.75 -14.97 -11.40
N CYS A 47 -15.53 -15.17 -10.90
CA CYS A 47 -14.82 -14.14 -10.14
C CYS A 47 -13.50 -13.74 -10.81
N ALA A 48 -13.28 -12.43 -10.96
CA ALA A 48 -12.04 -11.86 -11.45
C ALA A 48 -11.23 -11.23 -10.32
N VAL A 49 -9.96 -11.63 -10.15
CA VAL A 49 -9.07 -11.03 -9.15
C VAL A 49 -8.28 -9.88 -9.77
N ARG A 50 -8.16 -8.75 -9.06
CA ARG A 50 -7.33 -7.59 -9.42
C ARG A 50 -6.47 -7.17 -8.24
N GLY A 51 -5.16 -7.08 -8.43
CA GLY A 51 -4.18 -6.76 -7.39
C GLY A 51 -3.64 -5.34 -7.51
N PHE A 52 -3.47 -4.67 -6.37
CA PHE A 52 -2.77 -3.38 -6.26
C PHE A 52 -1.70 -3.46 -5.18
N LEU A 53 -0.53 -2.90 -5.49
CA LEU A 53 0.50 -2.66 -4.48
C LEU A 53 0.35 -1.22 -3.97
N LEU A 54 0.15 -1.09 -2.66
CA LEU A 54 0.09 0.19 -1.95
C LEU A 54 1.44 0.44 -1.29
N LEU A 55 2.06 1.55 -1.64
CA LEU A 55 3.31 2.04 -1.08
C LEU A 55 3.10 3.45 -0.58
N GLY A 56 4.02 3.95 0.24
CA GLY A 56 4.04 5.36 0.57
C GLY A 56 4.80 5.62 1.85
N ASP A 57 4.89 6.89 2.21
CA ASP A 57 5.59 7.31 3.41
C ASP A 57 4.81 6.95 4.68
N GLN A 58 5.51 6.96 5.83
CA GLN A 58 4.93 6.66 7.15
C GLN A 58 3.64 7.46 7.37
N ASN A 59 2.61 6.81 7.92
CA ASN A 59 1.32 7.42 8.28
C ASN A 59 0.60 8.16 7.13
N ALA A 60 0.87 7.82 5.86
CA ALA A 60 0.15 8.38 4.71
C ALA A 60 -1.31 7.87 4.58
N GLY A 61 -1.90 7.31 5.64
CA GLY A 61 -3.28 6.80 5.67
C GLY A 61 -3.51 5.48 4.93
N LYS A 62 -2.45 4.79 4.49
CA LYS A 62 -2.51 3.51 3.74
C LYS A 62 -3.17 2.41 4.56
N SER A 63 -2.62 2.12 5.74
CA SER A 63 -3.21 1.15 6.65
C SER A 63 -4.59 1.60 7.09
N THR A 64 -4.81 2.90 7.34
CA THR A 64 -6.15 3.44 7.65
C THR A 64 -7.17 3.14 6.56
N LEU A 65 -6.81 3.24 5.28
CA LEU A 65 -7.65 2.83 4.15
C LEU A 65 -7.97 1.34 4.18
N LEU A 66 -6.99 0.48 4.47
CA LEU A 66 -7.25 -0.97 4.54
C LEU A 66 -8.08 -1.34 5.77
N HIS A 67 -7.83 -0.69 6.89
CA HIS A 67 -8.53 -0.88 8.15
C HIS A 67 -9.94 -0.32 8.14
N SER A 68 -10.23 0.70 7.32
CA SER A 68 -11.60 1.20 7.18
C SER A 68 -12.50 0.08 6.67
N PHE A 69 -12.06 -0.73 5.69
CA PHE A 69 -12.78 -1.94 5.23
C PHE A 69 -13.05 -2.99 6.32
N CYS A 70 -12.43 -2.85 7.48
CA CYS A 70 -12.51 -3.79 8.60
C CYS A 70 -13.31 -3.22 9.78
N ARG A 71 -13.96 -2.06 9.66
CA ARG A 71 -14.61 -1.43 10.81
C ARG A 71 -15.99 -0.93 10.45
N HIS A 72 -16.98 -1.84 10.48
CA HIS A 72 -18.34 -1.55 10.01
C HIS A 72 -19.04 -0.40 10.75
N ASP A 73 -18.70 -0.17 12.02
CA ASP A 73 -19.22 0.94 12.84
C ASP A 73 -18.51 2.29 12.56
N ASP A 74 -17.43 2.33 11.78
CA ASP A 74 -16.67 3.56 11.51
C ASP A 74 -17.41 4.43 10.48
N PRO A 75 -17.60 5.74 10.74
CA PRO A 75 -18.21 6.64 9.75
C PRO A 75 -17.49 6.64 8.40
N SER A 76 -16.16 6.47 8.41
CA SER A 76 -15.36 6.38 7.19
C SER A 76 -15.62 5.09 6.42
N PHE A 77 -15.95 4.00 7.13
CA PHE A 77 -16.39 2.77 6.49
C PHE A 77 -17.81 2.90 5.92
N MET A 78 -18.71 3.59 6.61
CA MET A 78 -20.05 3.86 6.07
C MET A 78 -19.98 4.72 4.81
N GLU A 79 -19.10 5.74 4.80
CA GLU A 79 -18.80 6.52 3.61
C GLU A 79 -18.23 5.64 2.50
N LEU A 80 -17.23 4.80 2.81
CA LEU A 80 -16.61 3.90 1.85
C LEU A 80 -17.57 2.86 1.28
N SER A 81 -18.37 2.23 2.12
CA SER A 81 -19.37 1.22 1.73
C SER A 81 -20.55 1.81 0.96
N SER A 82 -20.83 3.11 1.15
CA SER A 82 -21.76 3.84 0.29
C SER A 82 -21.22 4.05 -1.13
N LEU A 83 -19.90 4.09 -1.31
CA LEU A 83 -19.22 4.22 -2.60
C LEU A 83 -18.90 2.86 -3.23
N LEU A 84 -18.62 1.86 -2.40
CA LEU A 84 -18.22 0.51 -2.78
C LEU A 84 -19.03 -0.49 -1.96
N PRO A 85 -20.13 -1.04 -2.49
CA PRO A 85 -20.92 -2.05 -1.79
C PRO A 85 -20.11 -3.36 -1.67
N VAL A 86 -19.29 -3.45 -0.62
CA VAL A 86 -18.43 -4.59 -0.33
C VAL A 86 -19.30 -5.75 0.13
N LEU A 87 -19.18 -6.90 -0.52
CA LEU A 87 -19.88 -8.14 -0.17
C LEU A 87 -19.16 -8.91 0.94
N ALA A 88 -17.82 -8.96 0.84
CA ALA A 88 -16.97 -9.55 1.87
C ALA A 88 -15.60 -8.87 1.88
N SER A 89 -14.97 -8.82 3.04
CA SER A 89 -13.61 -8.35 3.22
C SER A 89 -12.79 -9.30 4.10
N SER A 90 -11.51 -9.43 3.79
CA SER A 90 -10.54 -10.18 4.59
C SER A 90 -9.24 -9.40 4.67
N PHE A 91 -8.67 -9.31 5.87
CA PHE A 91 -7.54 -8.46 6.16
C PHE A 91 -6.54 -9.11 7.11
N VAL A 92 -5.27 -8.93 6.81
CA VAL A 92 -4.13 -9.32 7.65
C VAL A 92 -3.13 -8.18 7.67
N ASN A 93 -2.88 -7.64 8.86
CA ASN A 93 -1.78 -6.72 9.14
C ASN A 93 -0.67 -7.47 9.86
N THR A 94 0.58 -7.29 9.44
CA THR A 94 1.76 -7.83 10.09
C THR A 94 2.75 -6.72 10.43
N ARG A 95 3.22 -6.72 11.68
CA ARG A 95 4.38 -5.94 12.14
C ARG A 95 5.52 -6.91 12.44
N LEU A 96 6.66 -6.67 11.80
CA LEU A 96 7.90 -7.39 12.02
C LEU A 96 8.57 -6.85 13.28
N VAL A 97 8.41 -7.58 14.38
CA VAL A 97 8.97 -7.20 15.69
C VAL A 97 9.96 -8.28 16.13
N PRO A 98 11.24 -7.93 16.37
CA PRO A 98 12.19 -8.91 16.87
C PRO A 98 11.75 -9.44 18.25
N PRO A 99 11.98 -10.73 18.56
CA PRO A 99 11.64 -11.30 19.86
C PRO A 99 12.22 -10.52 21.05
N SER A 100 13.42 -9.95 20.88
CA SER A 100 14.08 -9.11 21.89
C SER A 100 13.31 -7.83 22.23
N PHE A 101 12.48 -7.33 21.31
CA PHE A 101 11.66 -6.13 21.49
C PHE A 101 10.30 -6.44 22.12
N LEU A 102 9.80 -7.66 21.94
CA LEU A 102 8.60 -8.11 22.63
C LEU A 102 8.84 -8.17 24.14
N GLY A 103 10.08 -8.41 24.60
CA GLY A 103 10.46 -8.35 26.01
C GLY A 103 9.75 -9.42 26.87
N ALA A 104 10.33 -9.76 28.02
CA ALA A 104 9.65 -10.56 29.04
C ALA A 104 8.60 -9.74 29.82
N ALA A 105 7.99 -8.72 29.19
CA ALA A 105 7.09 -7.80 29.85
C ALA A 105 5.84 -8.56 30.31
N SER A 106 5.53 -8.44 31.61
CA SER A 106 4.37 -9.11 32.21
C SER A 106 3.03 -8.48 31.80
N ASP A 107 3.05 -7.31 31.16
CA ASP A 107 1.87 -6.59 30.71
C ASP A 107 1.79 -6.51 29.17
N PRO A 108 0.86 -7.26 28.54
CA PRO A 108 0.59 -7.20 27.11
C PRO A 108 0.27 -5.79 26.61
N ASN A 109 -0.33 -4.92 27.43
CA ASN A 109 -0.68 -3.56 26.99
C ASN A 109 0.56 -2.69 26.75
N GLN A 110 1.63 -2.92 27.50
CA GLN A 110 2.88 -2.18 27.34
C GLN A 110 3.60 -2.62 26.06
N GLN A 111 3.61 -3.92 25.75
CA GLN A 111 4.09 -4.45 24.47
C GLN A 111 3.28 -3.88 23.30
N LEU A 112 1.95 -3.90 23.40
CA LEU A 112 1.04 -3.38 22.38
C LEU A 112 1.19 -1.87 22.16
N SER A 113 1.51 -1.09 23.20
CA SER A 113 1.74 0.35 23.07
C SER A 113 3.01 0.70 22.29
N SER A 114 4.01 -0.19 22.27
CA SER A 114 5.27 0.04 21.56
C SER A 114 5.19 -0.24 20.05
N VAL A 115 4.09 -0.85 19.60
CA VAL A 115 3.88 -1.30 18.21
C VAL A 115 2.67 -0.64 17.55
N ARG A 116 2.03 0.32 18.22
CA ARG A 116 0.86 1.06 17.74
C ARG A 116 1.18 2.54 17.70
N ASP A 117 1.44 3.06 16.50
CA ASP A 117 1.58 4.51 16.30
C ASP A 117 0.22 5.22 16.36
N GLU A 118 -0.84 4.57 15.87
CA GLU A 118 -2.19 5.13 15.82
C GLU A 118 -3.22 4.14 16.37
N MET A 119 -3.93 4.51 17.45
CA MET A 119 -5.04 3.68 17.93
C MET A 119 -6.24 3.75 16.96
N PRO A 120 -6.92 2.62 16.69
CA PRO A 120 -6.78 1.30 17.32
C PRO A 120 -5.89 0.31 16.55
N PHE A 121 -5.10 0.74 15.59
CA PHE A 121 -4.41 -0.19 14.68
C PHE A 121 -2.93 -0.33 15.03
N MET A 122 -2.34 -1.42 14.56
CA MET A 122 -0.89 -1.62 14.64
C MET A 122 -0.23 -0.91 13.46
N ASP A 123 0.96 -0.33 13.67
CA ASP A 123 1.75 0.14 12.53
C ASP A 123 2.10 -1.06 11.65
N THR A 124 2.00 -0.90 10.34
CA THR A 124 2.03 -2.03 9.42
C THR A 124 3.37 -2.09 8.73
N ASP A 125 4.09 -3.22 8.82
CA ASP A 125 5.19 -3.50 7.88
C ASP A 125 4.64 -4.08 6.57
N ILE A 126 3.69 -5.01 6.68
CA ILE A 126 2.98 -5.60 5.54
C ILE A 126 1.52 -5.77 5.88
N ALA A 127 0.65 -5.18 5.05
CA ALA A 127 -0.79 -5.41 5.13
C ALA A 127 -1.27 -6.11 3.87
N ARG A 128 -2.30 -6.93 4.03
CA ARG A 128 -2.99 -7.55 2.91
C ARG A 128 -4.48 -7.41 3.14
N GLY A 129 -5.18 -6.91 2.15
CA GLY A 129 -6.63 -6.80 2.14
C GLY A 129 -7.18 -7.47 0.89
N VAL A 130 -8.35 -8.08 1.00
CA VAL A 130 -9.18 -8.44 -0.13
C VAL A 130 -10.58 -7.91 0.15
N VAL A 131 -11.18 -7.27 -0.85
CA VAL A 131 -12.59 -6.91 -0.84
C VAL A 131 -13.27 -7.45 -2.09
N MET A 132 -14.46 -7.99 -1.93
CA MET A 132 -15.25 -8.53 -3.04
C MET A 132 -16.41 -7.59 -3.36
N LEU A 133 -16.61 -7.35 -4.65
CA LEU A 133 -17.67 -6.52 -5.22
C LEU A 133 -18.40 -7.31 -6.31
N THR A 134 -19.63 -6.91 -6.63
CA THR A 134 -20.23 -7.32 -7.90
C THR A 134 -19.48 -6.63 -9.06
N LEU A 135 -19.45 -7.28 -10.23
CA LEU A 135 -18.85 -6.68 -11.43
C LEU A 135 -19.54 -5.34 -11.78
N GLU A 136 -20.85 -5.26 -11.63
CA GLU A 136 -21.63 -4.04 -11.87
C GLU A 136 -21.16 -2.88 -10.98
N ASN A 137 -21.06 -3.09 -9.67
CA ASN A 137 -20.63 -2.07 -8.73
C ASN A 137 -19.18 -1.63 -8.98
N PHE A 138 -18.30 -2.58 -9.34
CA PHE A 138 -16.92 -2.27 -9.70
C PHE A 138 -16.85 -1.38 -10.96
N LEU A 139 -17.62 -1.70 -12.01
CA LEU A 139 -17.65 -0.92 -13.24
C LEU A 139 -18.29 0.45 -13.03
N PHE A 140 -19.36 0.53 -12.24
CA PHE A 140 -19.97 1.78 -11.84
C PHE A 140 -18.97 2.67 -11.11
N PHE A 141 -18.26 2.13 -10.10
CA PHE A 141 -17.20 2.84 -9.39
C PHE A 141 -16.12 3.34 -10.35
N CYS A 142 -15.61 2.49 -11.24
CA CYS A 142 -14.61 2.91 -12.21
C CYS A 142 -15.10 4.05 -13.12
N SER A 143 -16.36 3.98 -13.55
CA SER A 143 -16.99 5.03 -14.37
C SER A 143 -17.12 6.35 -13.60
N GLU A 144 -17.66 6.32 -12.38
CA GLU A 144 -17.90 7.49 -11.54
C GLU A 144 -16.60 8.26 -11.26
N PHE A 145 -15.50 7.55 -11.06
CA PHE A 145 -14.20 8.15 -10.76
C PHE A 145 -13.28 8.31 -11.99
N GLY A 146 -13.80 8.08 -13.20
CA GLY A 146 -13.02 8.24 -14.44
C GLY A 146 -11.81 7.29 -14.55
N ILE A 147 -11.86 6.14 -13.87
CA ILE A 147 -10.82 5.11 -13.92
C ILE A 147 -10.95 4.39 -15.26
N THR A 148 -10.07 4.75 -16.19
CA THR A 148 -10.01 4.16 -17.53
C THR A 148 -9.04 2.99 -17.57
N GLY A 149 -9.18 2.11 -18.57
CA GLY A 149 -8.28 0.97 -18.76
C GLY A 149 -8.77 -0.36 -18.17
N TRP A 150 -9.97 -0.40 -17.60
CA TRP A 150 -10.70 -1.65 -17.29
C TRP A 150 -11.86 -1.89 -18.28
N GLY A 151 -11.72 -1.34 -19.49
CA GLY A 151 -12.71 -1.33 -20.57
C GLY A 151 -13.93 -0.43 -20.36
N THR A 152 -13.80 0.60 -19.51
CA THR A 152 -14.76 1.69 -19.31
C THR A 152 -14.61 2.83 -20.34
N SER A 153 -13.77 2.67 -21.38
CA SER A 153 -13.64 3.68 -22.43
C SER A 153 -14.98 3.79 -23.15
N GLU A 154 -15.70 4.86 -22.83
CA GLU A 154 -16.95 5.28 -23.44
C GLU A 154 -18.15 4.41 -23.05
N PHE A 155 -18.74 4.67 -21.88
CA PHE A 155 -20.20 4.67 -21.72
C PHE A 155 -20.86 5.81 -22.56
N GLY A 156 -20.32 6.07 -23.76
CA GLY A 156 -20.91 6.94 -24.75
C GLY A 156 -21.95 6.14 -25.50
N GLU A 157 -23.23 6.46 -25.28
CA GLU A 157 -24.37 6.17 -26.16
C GLU A 157 -24.37 4.80 -26.85
N ALA A 158 -23.96 3.73 -26.16
CA ALA A 158 -24.28 2.38 -26.62
C ALA A 158 -25.80 2.22 -26.49
N ALA A 159 -26.45 2.13 -27.65
CA ALA A 159 -27.89 2.02 -27.81
C ALA A 159 -28.52 1.12 -26.73
N ALA A 160 -29.59 1.65 -26.13
CA ALA A 160 -30.42 0.96 -25.15
C ALA A 160 -30.58 -0.53 -25.46
N GLY A 161 -29.94 -1.40 -24.67
CA GLY A 161 -30.26 -2.83 -24.64
C GLY A 161 -29.10 -3.84 -24.61
N GLN A 162 -27.84 -3.44 -24.81
CA GLN A 162 -26.70 -4.37 -24.70
C GLN A 162 -25.54 -3.73 -23.93
N ALA A 163 -25.43 -4.07 -22.64
CA ALA A 163 -24.25 -3.75 -21.85
C ALA A 163 -23.05 -4.51 -22.44
N ALA A 164 -22.21 -3.81 -23.21
CA ALA A 164 -20.96 -4.39 -23.69
C ALA A 164 -20.09 -4.68 -22.46
N GLN A 165 -19.92 -5.96 -22.11
CA GLN A 165 -18.98 -6.32 -21.07
C GLN A 165 -17.56 -5.90 -21.49
N PRO A 166 -16.77 -5.31 -20.58
CA PRO A 166 -15.40 -4.95 -20.88
C PRO A 166 -14.60 -6.18 -21.27
N ARG A 167 -13.82 -6.11 -22.36
CA ARG A 167 -13.04 -7.24 -22.93
C ARG A 167 -12.09 -7.95 -21.96
N GLU A 168 -11.81 -7.34 -20.80
CA GLU A 168 -10.92 -7.89 -19.77
C GLU A 168 -11.60 -8.83 -18.78
N PHE A 169 -12.93 -8.92 -18.82
CA PHE A 169 -13.72 -9.84 -18.00
C PHE A 169 -14.31 -10.93 -18.89
N GLY A 170 -14.26 -12.19 -18.44
CA GLY A 170 -14.93 -13.27 -19.15
C GLY A 170 -16.45 -13.14 -19.05
N GLU A 171 -17.17 -13.69 -20.03
CA GLU A 171 -18.64 -13.58 -20.13
C GLU A 171 -19.37 -14.03 -18.84
N ASP A 172 -18.80 -15.01 -18.14
CA ASP A 172 -19.34 -15.56 -16.90
C ASP A 172 -18.95 -14.76 -15.64
N THR A 173 -18.20 -13.66 -15.76
CA THR A 173 -17.73 -12.88 -14.60
C THR A 173 -18.89 -12.13 -13.94
N ARG A 174 -19.15 -12.46 -12.68
CA ARG A 174 -20.17 -11.85 -11.82
C ARG A 174 -19.57 -11.01 -10.69
N PHE A 175 -18.38 -11.37 -10.24
CA PHE A 175 -17.71 -10.77 -9.09
C PHE A 175 -16.30 -10.29 -9.43
N VAL A 176 -15.87 -9.26 -8.71
CA VAL A 176 -14.49 -8.76 -8.75
C VAL A 176 -13.93 -8.78 -7.33
N ALA A 177 -12.83 -9.51 -7.14
CA ALA A 177 -12.06 -9.49 -5.91
C ALA A 177 -10.88 -8.53 -6.06
N LEU A 178 -10.90 -7.42 -5.33
CA LEU A 178 -9.81 -6.45 -5.26
C LEU A 178 -8.86 -6.87 -4.14
N GLN A 179 -7.66 -7.29 -4.51
CA GLN A 179 -6.57 -7.58 -3.61
C GLN A 179 -5.69 -6.34 -3.46
N PHE A 180 -5.40 -5.98 -2.22
CA PHE A 180 -4.45 -4.94 -1.86
C PHE A 180 -3.31 -5.56 -1.07
N VAL A 181 -2.08 -5.20 -1.42
CA VAL A 181 -0.91 -5.47 -0.58
C VAL A 181 -0.27 -4.14 -0.26
N GLU A 182 -0.14 -3.83 1.02
CA GLU A 182 0.60 -2.66 1.50
C GLU A 182 2.01 -3.09 1.91
N LEU A 183 3.01 -2.34 1.45
CA LEU A 183 4.32 -2.30 2.12
C LEU A 183 4.39 -1.01 2.95
N GLY A 184 4.54 -1.18 4.25
CA GLY A 184 4.66 -0.12 5.23
C GLY A 184 5.82 0.82 4.96
N GLY A 185 5.78 2.01 5.56
CA GLY A 185 6.86 2.99 5.41
C GLY A 185 8.20 2.45 5.92
N ASP A 186 8.18 1.87 7.12
CA ASP A 186 9.36 1.25 7.76
C ASP A 186 9.88 0.06 6.96
N HIS A 187 8.97 -0.80 6.50
CA HIS A 187 9.34 -1.94 5.67
C HIS A 187 9.92 -1.52 4.32
N LEU A 188 9.37 -0.46 3.70
CA LEU A 188 9.91 0.11 2.47
C LEU A 188 11.30 0.71 2.68
N ASP A 189 11.53 1.37 3.82
CA ASP A 189 12.85 1.87 4.21
C ASP A 189 13.86 0.73 4.45
N ARG A 190 13.42 -0.36 5.08
CA ARG A 190 14.19 -1.59 5.24
C ARG A 190 14.54 -2.22 3.89
N LEU A 191 13.58 -2.27 2.96
CA LEU A 191 13.76 -2.79 1.61
C LEU A 191 14.75 -1.96 0.79
N LEU A 192 14.68 -0.64 0.91
CA LEU A 192 15.62 0.29 0.28
C LEU A 192 17.05 0.03 0.77
N ARG A 193 17.25 -0.13 2.09
CA ARG A 193 18.57 -0.45 2.68
C ARG A 193 19.06 -1.81 2.23
N PHE A 194 18.19 -2.82 2.25
CA PHE A 194 18.52 -4.18 1.81
C PHE A 194 18.98 -4.21 0.35
N HIS A 195 18.26 -3.51 -0.53
CA HIS A 195 18.63 -3.38 -1.93
C HIS A 195 19.95 -2.63 -2.12
N ALA A 196 20.14 -1.50 -1.42
CA ALA A 196 21.37 -0.71 -1.48
C ALA A 196 22.60 -1.49 -0.97
N ALA A 197 22.39 -2.41 -0.03
CA ALA A 197 23.42 -3.31 0.50
C ALA A 197 23.65 -4.57 -0.36
N GLY A 198 23.01 -4.69 -1.53
CA GLY A 198 23.17 -5.85 -2.41
C GLY A 198 22.59 -7.14 -1.84
N GLY A 199 21.59 -7.04 -0.97
CA GLY A 199 21.00 -8.18 -0.26
C GLY A 199 21.76 -8.61 1.00
N ASP A 200 22.72 -7.81 1.49
CA ASP A 200 23.39 -8.05 2.77
C ASP A 200 22.44 -7.72 3.95
N LEU A 201 21.82 -8.76 4.50
CA LEU A 201 20.95 -8.67 5.66
C LEU A 201 21.67 -8.16 6.91
N ASP A 202 22.95 -8.49 7.09
CA ASP A 202 23.71 -8.04 8.26
C ASP A 202 23.92 -6.52 8.24
N ALA A 203 24.04 -5.93 7.04
CA ALA A 203 24.08 -4.48 6.89
C ALA A 203 22.76 -3.82 7.32
N VAL A 204 21.63 -4.42 6.95
CA VAL A 204 20.30 -3.94 7.35
C VAL A 204 20.13 -4.05 8.85
N ARG A 205 20.46 -5.21 9.43
CA ARG A 205 20.42 -5.47 10.87
C ARG A 205 21.24 -4.44 11.66
N ARG A 206 22.47 -4.16 11.23
CA ARG A 206 23.34 -3.14 11.86
C ARG A 206 22.73 -1.74 11.76
N ALA A 207 22.10 -1.40 10.63
CA ALA A 207 21.46 -0.11 10.44
C ALA A 207 20.22 0.06 11.33
N GLU A 208 19.53 -1.01 11.68
CA GLU A 208 18.40 -1.02 12.64
C GLU A 208 18.86 -1.09 14.10
N GLY A 209 20.17 -1.09 14.36
CA GLY A 209 20.72 -1.13 15.71
C GLY A 209 20.45 -2.45 16.44
N ALA A 210 20.06 -3.51 15.73
CA ALA A 210 19.75 -4.78 16.34
C ALA A 210 21.04 -5.47 16.83
N PRO A 211 21.07 -5.98 18.08
CA PRO A 211 22.25 -6.62 18.64
C PRO A 211 22.61 -7.89 17.87
N ALA A 212 23.86 -8.34 18.01
CA ALA A 212 24.25 -9.71 17.66
C ALA A 212 23.59 -10.66 18.66
N GLY A 213 22.34 -11.01 18.38
CA GLY A 213 21.48 -11.81 19.24
C GLY A 213 21.70 -13.31 19.12
N ASP A 214 20.99 -14.01 19.99
CA ASP A 214 20.93 -15.46 20.11
C ASP A 214 20.21 -16.15 18.93
N ASP A 215 20.01 -17.46 19.04
CA ASP A 215 19.35 -18.28 18.00
C ASP A 215 17.94 -17.79 17.64
N ALA A 216 17.20 -17.22 18.60
CA ALA A 216 15.85 -16.70 18.37
C ALA A 216 15.88 -15.40 17.56
N GLU A 217 16.82 -14.50 17.88
CA GLU A 217 17.08 -13.30 17.09
C GLU A 217 17.51 -13.67 15.67
N GLN A 218 18.39 -14.67 15.52
CA GLN A 218 18.86 -15.13 14.23
C GLN A 218 17.74 -15.74 13.38
N GLY A 219 16.84 -16.52 14.00
CA GLY A 219 15.63 -17.03 13.37
C GLY A 219 14.73 -15.91 12.81
N PHE A 220 14.48 -14.89 13.63
CA PHE A 220 13.71 -13.71 13.19
C PHE A 220 14.33 -13.02 11.99
N TRP A 221 15.64 -12.75 11.99
CA TRP A 221 16.29 -12.09 10.86
C TRP A 221 16.27 -12.95 9.59
N SER A 222 16.37 -14.28 9.72
CA SER A 222 16.16 -15.20 8.59
C SER A 222 14.76 -15.06 7.99
N ASP A 223 13.73 -14.94 8.84
CA ASP A 223 12.36 -14.72 8.40
C ASP A 223 12.19 -13.33 7.76
N VAL A 224 12.78 -12.27 8.33
CA VAL A 224 12.82 -10.93 7.72
C VAL A 224 13.47 -10.97 6.34
N HIS A 225 14.53 -11.75 6.16
CA HIS A 225 15.18 -11.90 4.86
C HIS A 225 14.25 -12.54 3.83
N GLU A 226 13.54 -13.61 4.20
CA GLU A 226 12.52 -14.23 3.35
C GLU A 226 11.45 -13.20 2.93
N VAL A 227 10.97 -12.41 3.89
CA VAL A 227 9.97 -11.37 3.66
C VAL A 227 10.50 -10.27 2.74
N LEU A 228 11.72 -9.77 2.94
CA LEU A 228 12.34 -8.75 2.08
C LEU A 228 12.52 -9.25 0.65
N LEU A 229 12.96 -10.49 0.46
CA LEU A 229 13.05 -11.10 -0.87
C LEU A 229 11.67 -11.23 -1.51
N GLY A 230 10.66 -11.64 -0.75
CA GLY A 230 9.27 -11.70 -1.20
C GLY A 230 8.73 -10.34 -1.64
N SER A 231 8.96 -9.29 -0.85
CA SER A 231 8.54 -7.91 -1.17
C SER A 231 9.25 -7.35 -2.40
N LEU A 232 10.54 -7.66 -2.60
CA LEU A 232 11.26 -7.28 -3.82
C LEU A 232 10.67 -7.96 -5.07
N ARG A 233 10.38 -9.26 -4.99
CA ARG A 233 9.72 -9.98 -6.10
C ARG A 233 8.33 -9.41 -6.38
N LEU A 234 7.55 -9.14 -5.33
CA LEU A 234 6.24 -8.52 -5.45
C LEU A 234 6.34 -7.17 -6.18
N LEU A 235 7.28 -6.31 -5.82
CA LEU A 235 7.53 -5.06 -6.53
C LEU A 235 7.87 -5.30 -8.01
N GLN A 236 8.76 -6.25 -8.31
CA GLN A 236 9.19 -6.55 -9.68
C GLN A 236 8.09 -7.13 -10.57
N ASP A 237 7.15 -7.85 -9.98
CA ASP A 237 6.02 -8.48 -10.66
C ASP A 237 4.80 -7.55 -10.73
N THR A 238 4.82 -6.44 -10.01
CA THR A 238 3.72 -5.47 -9.99
C THR A 238 3.72 -4.61 -11.24
N THR A 239 2.57 -4.53 -11.91
CA THR A 239 2.36 -3.67 -13.07
C THR A 239 1.79 -2.30 -12.71
N ARG A 240 1.07 -2.19 -11.58
CA ARG A 240 0.48 -0.96 -11.08
C ARG A 240 0.72 -0.79 -9.59
N THR A 241 1.31 0.33 -9.23
CA THR A 241 1.64 0.70 -7.86
C THR A 241 0.96 2.01 -7.50
N VAL A 242 0.38 2.07 -6.31
CA VAL A 242 -0.18 3.29 -5.75
C VAL A 242 0.78 3.82 -4.69
N TYR A 243 1.28 5.03 -4.85
CA TYR A 243 2.18 5.69 -3.90
C TYR A 243 1.46 6.81 -3.14
N PHE A 244 1.30 6.64 -1.83
CA PHE A 244 0.71 7.63 -0.94
C PHE A 244 1.77 8.57 -0.38
N ILE A 245 1.58 9.86 -0.63
CA ILE A 245 2.42 10.94 -0.14
C ILE A 245 1.82 11.46 1.16
N ASN A 246 2.60 11.39 2.25
CA ASN A 246 2.22 12.03 3.50
C ASN A 246 2.46 13.55 3.40
N CYS A 247 1.39 14.30 3.09
CA CYS A 247 1.43 15.74 2.97
C CYS A 247 1.75 16.46 4.28
N ALA A 248 1.37 15.90 5.44
CA ALA A 248 1.68 16.48 6.74
C ALA A 248 3.19 16.47 7.00
N LEU A 249 3.84 15.36 6.67
CA LEU A 249 5.30 15.23 6.76
C LEU A 249 6.01 16.13 5.74
N LEU A 250 5.51 16.16 4.49
CA LEU A 250 6.12 16.90 3.39
C LEU A 250 5.96 18.41 3.54
N LEU A 251 4.83 18.87 4.09
CA LEU A 251 4.44 20.29 4.18
C LEU A 251 4.23 20.75 5.64
N GLY A 252 4.90 20.12 6.60
CA GLY A 252 4.74 20.40 8.03
C GLY A 252 4.89 21.88 8.36
N GLY A 253 3.87 22.45 9.03
CA GLY A 253 3.83 23.87 9.36
C GLY A 253 3.69 24.80 8.15
N GLY A 254 3.10 24.32 7.05
CA GLY A 254 2.87 25.08 5.81
C GLY A 254 4.11 25.27 4.94
N ARG A 255 5.23 24.61 5.27
CA ARG A 255 6.50 24.75 4.54
C ARG A 255 6.99 23.39 4.05
N LEU A 256 7.64 23.40 2.90
CA LEU A 256 8.28 22.20 2.37
C LEU A 256 9.40 21.71 3.30
N ASN A 257 9.28 20.48 3.77
CA ASN A 257 10.34 19.75 4.44
C ASN A 257 11.25 19.10 3.37
N THR A 258 12.41 19.71 3.13
CA THR A 258 13.36 19.25 2.11
C THR A 258 13.95 17.87 2.43
N CYS A 259 14.13 17.54 3.71
CA CYS A 259 14.57 16.22 4.14
C CYS A 259 13.52 15.15 3.80
N ALA A 260 12.24 15.44 4.06
CA ALA A 260 11.13 14.54 3.71
C ALA A 260 11.02 14.36 2.20
N LEU A 261 11.09 15.46 1.43
CA LEU A 261 11.10 15.40 -0.03
C LEU A 261 12.25 14.53 -0.56
N ARG A 262 13.47 14.73 -0.05
CA ARG A 262 14.63 13.94 -0.47
C ARG A 262 14.48 12.46 -0.12
N SER A 263 13.93 12.14 1.06
CA SER A 263 13.61 10.77 1.44
C SER A 263 12.61 10.13 0.45
N MET A 264 11.52 10.84 0.14
CA MET A 264 10.53 10.40 -0.84
C MET A 264 11.16 10.18 -2.23
N LEU A 265 12.01 11.09 -2.70
CA LEU A 265 12.69 10.95 -3.99
C LEU A 265 13.60 9.70 -4.05
N ARG A 266 14.26 9.33 -2.94
CA ARG A 266 15.04 8.08 -2.87
C ARG A 266 14.14 6.85 -2.96
N LYS A 267 13.01 6.85 -2.26
CA LYS A 267 12.02 5.77 -2.33
C LYS A 267 11.45 5.62 -3.74
N LEU A 268 11.07 6.73 -4.37
CA LEU A 268 10.55 6.71 -5.74
C LEU A 268 11.59 6.22 -6.75
N ARG A 269 12.86 6.63 -6.62
CA ARG A 269 13.95 6.10 -7.45
C ARG A 269 14.10 4.58 -7.27
N PHE A 270 14.03 4.10 -6.03
CA PHE A 270 14.11 2.68 -5.74
C PHE A 270 12.92 1.91 -6.33
N VAL A 271 11.71 2.41 -6.14
CA VAL A 271 10.47 1.84 -6.69
C VAL A 271 10.52 1.80 -8.21
N ASP A 272 10.92 2.89 -8.87
CA ASP A 272 11.13 2.95 -10.32
C ASP A 272 12.15 1.88 -10.79
N GLY A 273 13.30 1.78 -10.10
CA GLY A 273 14.29 0.74 -10.38
C GLY A 273 13.74 -0.68 -10.20
N ALA A 274 12.98 -0.94 -9.14
CA ALA A 274 12.38 -2.24 -8.84
C ALA A 274 11.28 -2.63 -9.84
N LEU A 275 10.46 -1.68 -10.28
CA LEU A 275 9.42 -1.85 -11.30
C LEU A 275 9.99 -1.99 -12.72
N GLY A 276 11.32 -1.99 -12.86
CA GLY A 276 11.99 -2.15 -14.14
C GLY A 276 12.03 -0.88 -14.98
N GLY A 277 12.18 0.30 -14.36
CA GLY A 277 12.42 1.62 -14.96
C GLY A 277 13.66 1.74 -15.87
N GLY A 278 14.20 0.61 -16.34
CA GLY A 278 15.25 0.49 -17.34
C GLY A 278 15.10 -0.73 -18.26
N ARG A 279 13.93 -1.40 -18.30
CA ARG A 279 13.69 -2.47 -19.30
C ARG A 279 13.68 -1.82 -20.69
N GLY A 280 14.41 -2.43 -21.63
CA GLY A 280 14.63 -1.88 -22.97
C GLY A 280 13.34 -1.53 -23.73
N PRO A 281 13.46 -0.78 -24.83
CA PRO A 281 12.31 -0.33 -25.61
C PRO A 281 11.37 -1.51 -25.94
N GLY A 282 10.12 -1.41 -25.49
CA GLY A 282 9.06 -2.40 -25.75
C GLY A 282 8.55 -3.19 -24.54
N THR A 283 9.15 -3.05 -23.36
CA THR A 283 8.57 -3.63 -22.13
C THR A 283 7.78 -2.56 -21.40
N PRO A 284 6.46 -2.73 -21.17
CA PRO A 284 5.71 -1.77 -20.36
C PRO A 284 6.31 -1.74 -18.96
N GLY A 285 6.84 -0.59 -18.55
CA GLY A 285 7.26 -0.36 -17.18
C GLY A 285 6.06 -0.33 -16.24
N GLY A 286 6.29 -0.58 -14.94
CA GLY A 286 5.23 -0.44 -13.94
C GLY A 286 4.71 0.99 -13.90
N GLU A 287 3.39 1.14 -13.81
CA GLU A 287 2.72 2.43 -13.63
C GLU A 287 2.68 2.79 -12.13
N VAL A 288 3.03 4.04 -11.79
CA VAL A 288 2.93 4.56 -10.42
C VAL A 288 1.89 5.67 -10.36
N LEU A 289 0.83 5.45 -9.58
CA LEU A 289 -0.23 6.42 -9.31
C LEU A 289 0.04 7.12 -7.99
N PHE A 290 0.03 8.45 -7.97
CA PHE A 290 0.32 9.24 -6.77
C PHE A 290 -0.96 9.71 -6.09
N TYR A 291 -1.05 9.50 -4.78
CA TYR A 291 -2.15 9.98 -3.95
C TYR A 291 -1.61 10.79 -2.79
N CYS A 292 -2.19 11.95 -2.55
CA CYS A 292 -1.79 12.84 -1.47
C CYS A 292 -2.73 12.65 -0.28
N SER A 293 -2.19 12.42 0.92
CA SER A 293 -3.03 12.44 2.13
C SER A 293 -3.64 13.83 2.31
N ARG A 294 -4.90 13.89 2.75
CA ARG A 294 -5.51 15.16 3.16
C ARG A 294 -4.78 15.62 4.42
N CYS A 295 -4.22 16.82 4.39
CA CYS A 295 -3.52 17.39 5.52
C CYS A 295 -4.35 18.51 6.14
N SER A 296 -5.15 18.19 7.15
CA SER A 296 -5.83 19.19 7.98
C SER A 296 -4.84 20.10 8.72
N GLU A 297 -3.59 19.65 8.88
CA GLU A 297 -2.51 20.36 9.58
C GLU A 297 -1.78 21.39 8.69
N VAL A 298 -2.01 21.39 7.38
CA VAL A 298 -1.48 22.45 6.51
C VAL A 298 -2.45 23.60 6.58
N ASP A 299 -2.09 24.62 7.36
CA ASP A 299 -2.79 25.90 7.36
C ASP A 299 -2.71 26.50 5.94
N PRO A 300 -3.84 26.57 5.19
CA PRO A 300 -3.83 27.09 3.83
C PRO A 300 -3.43 28.57 3.79
N ALA A 301 -3.61 29.32 4.89
CA ALA A 301 -3.20 30.71 4.99
C ALA A 301 -1.69 30.86 5.17
N ALA A 302 -1.02 29.84 5.73
CA ALA A 302 0.43 29.81 5.91
C ALA A 302 1.16 29.16 4.72
N PHE A 303 0.43 28.45 3.84
CA PHE A 303 0.99 27.78 2.67
C PHE A 303 1.20 28.75 1.50
N ASP A 304 2.45 28.99 1.15
CA ASP A 304 2.82 29.69 -0.08
C ASP A 304 3.12 28.66 -1.19
N PRO A 305 2.20 28.45 -2.16
CA PRO A 305 2.39 27.46 -3.21
C PRO A 305 3.57 27.79 -4.12
N ALA A 306 3.84 29.08 -4.37
CA ALA A 306 4.93 29.48 -5.25
C ALA A 306 6.29 29.25 -4.59
N ALA A 307 6.42 29.61 -3.31
CA ALA A 307 7.63 29.33 -2.54
C ALA A 307 7.86 27.83 -2.34
N ALA A 308 6.81 27.07 -2.00
CA ALA A 308 6.90 25.62 -1.85
C ALA A 308 7.30 24.93 -3.16
N TRP A 309 6.74 25.35 -4.29
CA TRP A 309 7.10 24.84 -5.61
C TRP A 309 8.55 25.17 -5.99
N ALA A 310 8.99 26.41 -5.78
CA ALA A 310 10.37 26.81 -6.04
C ALA A 310 11.37 26.01 -5.20
N ALA A 311 11.07 25.81 -3.90
CA ALA A 311 11.88 24.99 -3.01
C ALA A 311 11.92 23.52 -3.46
N ALA A 312 10.77 22.96 -3.85
CA ALA A 312 10.68 21.58 -4.32
C ALA A 312 11.49 21.35 -5.60
N ARG A 313 11.41 22.28 -6.55
CA ARG A 313 12.23 22.25 -7.78
C ARG A 313 13.72 22.34 -7.48
N ALA A 314 14.12 23.25 -6.59
CA ALA A 314 15.52 23.42 -6.21
C ALA A 314 16.08 22.15 -5.55
N GLU A 315 15.32 21.55 -4.63
CA GLU A 315 15.72 20.31 -3.95
C GLU A 315 15.75 19.11 -4.90
N ALA A 316 14.75 18.96 -5.78
CA ALA A 316 14.74 17.91 -6.79
C ALA A 316 15.91 18.05 -7.78
N ALA A 317 16.28 19.27 -8.15
CA ALA A 317 17.45 19.53 -8.98
C ALA A 317 18.77 19.22 -8.23
N ALA A 318 18.86 19.54 -6.93
CA ALA A 318 20.00 19.16 -6.10
C ALA A 318 20.14 17.63 -6.03
N PHE A 319 19.05 16.93 -5.72
CA PHE A 319 19.00 15.46 -5.72
C PHE A 319 19.43 14.85 -7.06
N ALA A 320 18.94 15.39 -8.18
CA ALA A 320 19.33 14.93 -9.51
C ALA A 320 20.83 15.10 -9.78
N ARG A 321 21.47 16.18 -9.30
CA ARG A 321 22.92 16.37 -9.44
C ARG A 321 23.71 15.43 -8.53
N GLU A 322 23.33 15.37 -7.26
CA GLU A 322 24.12 14.74 -6.20
C GLU A 322 23.97 13.21 -6.22
N GLU A 323 22.74 12.72 -6.33
CA GLU A 323 22.43 11.29 -6.15
C GLU A 323 22.19 10.56 -7.46
N LEU A 324 21.58 11.22 -8.45
CA LEU A 324 21.38 10.64 -9.79
C LEU A 324 22.58 10.89 -10.72
N ARG A 325 23.48 11.81 -10.38
CA ARG A 325 24.58 12.28 -11.25
C ARG A 325 24.08 12.70 -12.63
N ALA A 326 22.91 13.34 -12.69
CA ALA A 326 22.18 13.70 -13.90
C ALA A 326 22.04 15.23 -14.04
N PRO A 327 23.12 15.97 -14.37
CA PRO A 327 23.10 17.43 -14.39
C PRO A 327 22.15 18.02 -15.44
N ALA A 328 21.92 17.33 -16.56
CA ALA A 328 20.96 17.76 -17.58
C ALA A 328 19.51 17.71 -17.08
N LEU A 329 19.15 16.69 -16.29
CA LEU A 329 17.84 16.60 -15.64
C LEU A 329 17.66 17.74 -14.62
N ALA A 330 18.70 18.02 -13.83
CA ALA A 330 18.68 19.12 -12.87
C ALA A 330 18.47 20.49 -13.55
N GLN A 331 19.11 20.73 -14.70
CA GLN A 331 18.88 21.95 -15.48
C GLN A 331 17.43 22.06 -15.97
N ARG A 332 16.85 20.96 -16.48
CA ARG A 332 15.43 20.91 -16.89
C ARG A 332 14.48 21.16 -15.72
N LEU A 333 14.80 20.64 -14.53
CA LEU A 333 14.00 20.86 -13.33
C LEU A 333 14.06 22.31 -12.84
N LEU A 334 15.07 23.11 -13.22
CA LEU A 334 15.21 24.52 -12.84
C LEU A 334 14.72 25.52 -13.90
N ALA A 335 14.61 25.11 -15.16
CA ALA A 335 14.05 25.91 -16.27
C ALA A 335 12.52 25.98 -16.18
#